data_AF-A0A8C0B7S5-F1
#
_entry.id   AF-A0A8C0B7S5-F1
#
_cell.length_a   1.000
_cell.length_b   1.000
_cell.length_c   1.000
_cell.angle_alpha   90.00
_cell.angle_beta   90.00
_cell.angle_gamma   90.00
#
_symmetry.space_group_name_H-M   'P 1'
#
loop_
_entity.id
_entity.type
_entity.pdbx_description
1 polymer ?
#
loop_
_entity_poly.entity_id
_entity_poly.type
_entity_poly.pdbx_seq_one_letter_code
_entity_poly.pdbx_strand_id
1 'polypeptide(L)'
;RRDRTKLPADLALHLAQAIEYGDEEVASQCAVALARQQATLSILLKESNYPTDDISMKVGVEDATSSASITIRVRAHTTIATLKQQVFQDYGFHPLVQRWIIGQCLCVDERTVSSYGIRKDGDTAFLYLLSAKMAELTEQRYEEDQALGRAASSPERRGPLRPGTIQHALGQAWLLGPVPVSGLVAGWSCPKCTFINKPTRPGCEMCSTDRPEDYVVPGSYKPDETELWRMQQEQEGILQYQQRLKNFQQLLQLEEEVLVPNREVLECRICYQRVAPGEGVLLREPCTAPPASSSSRRRTAATGSAAPSARPRSAG
;
A
#
# COMPACT_ATOMS: atom_id res chain seq x y z
N ARG A 1 -14.49 2.09 59.36
CA ARG A 1 -15.18 1.67 58.13
C ARG A 1 -14.18 1.76 57.00
N ARG A 2 -13.71 0.62 56.45
CA ARG A 2 -12.78 0.64 55.30
C ARG A 2 -13.59 1.11 54.08
N ASP A 3 -13.24 2.27 53.56
CA ASP A 3 -13.77 2.76 52.30
C ASP A 3 -13.24 1.83 51.20
N ARG A 4 -14.07 0.87 50.77
CA ARG A 4 -13.76 -0.03 49.65
C ARG A 4 -13.99 0.78 48.38
N THR A 5 -13.00 1.55 47.97
CA THR A 5 -12.96 2.12 46.63
C THR A 5 -13.03 0.95 45.64
N LYS A 6 -14.13 0.84 44.88
CA LYS A 6 -14.27 -0.15 43.82
C LYS A 6 -13.12 0.04 42.81
N LEU A 7 -12.58 -1.06 42.31
CA LEU A 7 -11.53 -1.04 41.29
C LEU A 7 -12.07 -0.37 40.00
N PRO A 8 -11.22 0.35 39.24
CA PRO A 8 -11.63 0.97 37.98
C PRO A 8 -12.26 -0.03 36.99
N ALA A 9 -11.74 -1.26 36.94
CA ALA A 9 -12.27 -2.32 36.08
C ALA A 9 -13.71 -2.70 36.44
N ASP A 10 -14.02 -2.84 37.73
CA ASP A 10 -15.37 -3.18 38.21
C ASP A 10 -16.37 -2.06 37.93
N LEU A 11 -15.92 -0.80 38.02
CA LEU A 11 -16.72 0.38 37.70
C LEU A 11 -16.99 0.49 36.19
N ALA A 12 -16.00 0.19 35.35
CA ALA A 12 -16.17 0.17 33.90
C ALA A 12 -17.15 -0.92 33.45
N LEU A 13 -17.09 -2.11 34.05
CA LEU A 13 -18.04 -3.18 33.79
C LEU A 13 -19.47 -2.79 34.19
N HIS A 14 -19.66 -2.23 35.39
CA HIS A 14 -20.97 -1.74 35.83
C HIS A 14 -21.48 -0.60 34.94
N LEU A 15 -20.60 0.31 34.50
CA LEU A 15 -20.96 1.38 33.57
C LEU A 15 -21.50 0.79 32.26
N ALA A 16 -20.80 -0.19 31.68
CA ALA A 16 -21.23 -0.83 30.44
C ALA A 16 -22.59 -1.53 30.60
N GLN A 17 -22.81 -2.23 31.72
CA GLN A 17 -24.10 -2.87 32.03
C GLN A 17 -25.22 -1.85 32.23
N ALA A 18 -24.99 -0.77 32.98
CA ALA A 18 -25.98 0.26 33.22
C ALA A 18 -26.42 0.93 31.91
N ILE A 19 -25.48 1.21 31.00
CA ILE A 19 -25.79 1.73 29.66
C ILE A 19 -26.61 0.71 28.85
N GLU A 20 -26.25 -0.57 28.90
CA GLU A 20 -26.96 -1.65 28.21
C GLU A 20 -28.42 -1.81 28.69
N TYR A 21 -28.67 -1.62 29.99
CA TYR A 21 -30.02 -1.66 30.57
C TYR A 21 -30.78 -0.32 30.52
N GLY A 22 -30.14 0.76 30.06
CA GLY A 22 -30.74 2.10 30.05
C GLY A 22 -30.87 2.74 31.44
N ASP A 23 -30.11 2.27 32.44
CA ASP A 23 -30.10 2.83 33.79
C ASP A 23 -29.19 4.07 33.86
N GLU A 24 -29.78 5.23 33.58
CA GLU A 24 -29.08 6.52 33.52
C GLU A 24 -28.45 6.93 34.86
N GLU A 25 -29.11 6.64 35.99
CA GLU A 25 -28.61 7.02 37.32
C GLU A 25 -27.34 6.23 37.67
N VAL A 26 -27.38 4.91 37.50
CA VAL A 26 -26.21 4.06 37.81
C VAL A 26 -25.07 4.34 36.83
N ALA A 27 -25.37 4.55 35.55
CA ALA A 27 -24.36 4.90 34.55
C ALA A 27 -23.66 6.22 34.92
N SER A 28 -24.42 7.25 35.30
CA SER A 28 -23.87 8.54 35.74
C SER A 28 -22.98 8.39 36.97
N GLN A 29 -23.42 7.64 37.99
CA GLN A 29 -22.63 7.40 39.20
C GLN A 29 -21.30 6.68 38.91
N CYS A 30 -21.33 5.66 38.05
CA CYS A 30 -20.13 4.92 37.66
C CYS A 30 -19.17 5.81 36.85
N ALA A 31 -19.68 6.61 35.92
CA ALA A 31 -18.89 7.55 35.13
C ALA A 31 -18.20 8.61 36.01
N VAL A 32 -18.91 9.17 37.00
CA VAL A 32 -18.33 10.11 37.97
C VAL A 32 -17.22 9.46 38.79
N ALA A 33 -17.41 8.21 39.23
CA ALA A 33 -16.39 7.49 40.00
C ALA A 33 -15.12 7.22 39.16
N LEU A 34 -15.28 6.79 37.91
CA LEU A 34 -14.17 6.57 36.98
C LEU A 34 -13.42 7.88 36.67
N ALA A 35 -14.15 8.98 36.48
CA ALA A 35 -13.56 10.29 36.24
C ALA A 35 -12.73 10.78 37.44
N ARG A 36 -13.23 10.60 38.67
CA ARG A 36 -12.50 10.91 39.91
C ARG A 36 -11.22 10.10 40.06
N GLN A 37 -11.22 8.86 39.57
CA GLN A 37 -10.05 7.98 39.58
C GLN A 37 -9.10 8.24 38.40
N GLN A 38 -9.42 9.18 37.50
CA GLN A 38 -8.64 9.46 36.28
C GLN A 38 -8.40 8.21 35.43
N ALA A 39 -9.39 7.30 35.41
CA ALA A 39 -9.28 6.05 34.66
C ALA A 39 -9.23 6.34 33.15
N THR A 40 -8.23 5.79 32.45
CA THR A 40 -8.17 5.81 30.99
C THR A 40 -9.15 4.78 30.44
N LEU A 41 -10.04 5.20 29.54
CA LEU A 41 -11.11 4.35 28.98
C LEU A 41 -11.10 4.41 27.46
N SER A 42 -11.46 3.29 26.82
CA SER A 42 -11.75 3.18 25.39
C SER A 42 -13.17 2.68 25.19
N ILE A 43 -13.95 3.34 24.34
CA ILE A 43 -15.33 2.94 24.04
C ILE A 43 -15.34 2.12 22.75
N LEU A 44 -15.88 0.90 22.83
CA LEU A 44 -16.10 0.03 21.69
C LEU A 44 -17.55 -0.47 21.74
N LEU A 45 -18.26 -0.36 20.62
CA LEU A 45 -19.61 -0.91 20.50
C LEU A 45 -19.55 -2.43 20.34
N LYS A 46 -20.48 -3.15 20.99
CA LYS A 46 -20.68 -4.59 20.73
C LYS A 46 -21.08 -4.82 19.28
N GLU A 47 -20.68 -5.96 18.72
CA GLU A 47 -21.00 -6.36 17.33
C GLU A 47 -22.51 -6.35 17.04
N SER A 48 -23.33 -6.71 18.02
CA SER A 48 -24.79 -6.72 17.94
C SER A 48 -25.42 -5.35 17.68
N ASN A 49 -24.67 -4.26 17.92
CA ASN A 49 -25.14 -2.90 17.69
C ASN A 49 -24.86 -2.42 16.25
N TYR A 50 -24.19 -3.23 15.44
CA TYR A 50 -23.95 -2.94 14.03
C TYR A 50 -24.97 -3.64 13.14
N PRO A 51 -25.30 -3.06 11.96
CA PRO A 51 -26.05 -3.78 10.93
C PRO A 51 -25.38 -5.11 10.60
N THR A 52 -26.19 -6.15 10.39
CA THR A 52 -25.73 -7.49 10.04
C THR A 52 -25.37 -7.63 8.56
N ASP A 53 -25.78 -6.67 7.74
CA ASP A 53 -25.58 -6.69 6.31
C ASP A 53 -24.10 -6.52 5.95
N ASP A 54 -23.68 -7.23 4.92
CA ASP A 54 -22.35 -7.06 4.34
C ASP A 54 -22.33 -5.78 3.49
N ILE A 55 -21.25 -5.01 3.63
CA ILE A 55 -20.96 -3.79 2.89
C ILE A 55 -19.98 -4.09 1.77
N SER A 56 -20.34 -3.73 0.54
CA SER A 56 -19.49 -3.81 -0.64
C SER A 56 -18.64 -2.54 -0.78
N MET A 57 -17.42 -2.59 -0.24
CA MET A 57 -16.45 -1.49 -0.24
C MET A 57 -15.56 -1.53 -1.50
N LYS A 58 -15.33 -0.38 -2.13
CA LYS A 58 -14.37 -0.22 -3.23
C LYS A 58 -12.98 0.08 -2.67
N VAL A 59 -11.96 -0.64 -3.12
CA VAL A 59 -10.58 -0.47 -2.65
C VAL A 59 -9.68 -0.12 -3.81
N GLY A 60 -9.05 1.06 -3.75
CA GLY A 60 -7.90 1.40 -4.60
C GLY A 60 -6.65 0.74 -4.04
N VAL A 61 -6.00 -0.12 -4.81
CA VAL A 61 -4.76 -0.81 -4.42
C VAL A 61 -3.61 -0.17 -5.16
N GLU A 62 -2.61 0.32 -4.44
CA GLU A 62 -1.44 0.99 -5.01
C GLU A 62 -0.16 0.39 -4.46
N ASP A 63 0.86 0.28 -5.32
CA ASP A 63 2.24 0.06 -4.91
C ASP A 63 3.11 1.22 -5.44
N ALA A 64 4.45 1.08 -5.39
CA ALA A 64 5.37 2.12 -5.86
C ALA A 64 5.29 2.41 -7.38
N THR A 65 4.64 1.55 -8.16
CA THR A 65 4.70 1.52 -9.63
C THR A 65 3.35 1.40 -10.32
N SER A 66 2.36 0.84 -9.63
CA SER A 66 1.12 0.33 -10.22
C SER A 66 -0.09 0.66 -9.35
N SER A 67 -1.25 0.76 -9.99
CA SER A 67 -2.54 1.01 -9.35
C SER A 67 -3.60 0.05 -9.89
N ALA A 68 -4.43 -0.50 -9.02
CA ALA A 68 -5.57 -1.35 -9.35
C ALA A 68 -6.78 -0.98 -8.50
N SER A 69 -7.96 -1.50 -8.86
CA SER A 69 -9.18 -1.32 -8.08
C SER A 69 -9.87 -2.67 -7.88
N ILE A 70 -10.19 -2.99 -6.64
CA ILE A 70 -10.90 -4.22 -6.24
C ILE A 70 -12.12 -3.88 -5.39
N THR A 71 -13.01 -4.86 -5.22
CA THR A 71 -14.18 -4.72 -4.34
C THR A 71 -14.10 -5.78 -3.25
N ILE A 72 -14.25 -5.37 -2.00
CA ILE A 72 -14.17 -6.24 -0.84
C ILE A 72 -15.47 -6.16 -0.05
N ARG A 73 -15.99 -7.32 0.37
CA ARG A 73 -17.14 -7.40 1.28
C ARG A 73 -16.67 -7.46 2.72
N VAL A 74 -17.18 -6.56 3.54
CA VAL A 74 -16.88 -6.44 4.97
C VAL A 74 -18.14 -6.19 5.77
N ARG A 75 -18.12 -6.45 7.08
CA ARG A 75 -19.18 -5.96 7.99
C ARG A 75 -18.72 -4.69 8.66
N ALA A 76 -19.67 -3.89 9.15
CA ALA A 76 -19.35 -2.64 9.83
C ALA A 76 -18.44 -2.84 11.06
N HIS A 77 -18.57 -3.97 11.77
CA HIS A 77 -17.73 -4.32 12.92
C HIS A 77 -16.41 -5.02 12.55
N THR A 78 -16.14 -5.32 11.26
CA THR A 78 -14.88 -5.94 10.85
C THR A 78 -13.71 -5.05 11.26
N THR A 79 -12.78 -5.59 12.05
CA THR A 79 -11.54 -4.90 12.45
C THR A 79 -10.56 -4.84 11.29
N ILE A 80 -9.64 -3.87 11.33
CA ILE A 80 -8.60 -3.73 10.31
C ILE A 80 -7.66 -4.95 10.32
N ALA A 81 -7.38 -5.53 11.49
CA ALA A 81 -6.64 -6.80 11.58
C ALA A 81 -7.32 -7.93 10.79
N THR A 82 -8.64 -8.10 10.98
CA THR A 82 -9.43 -9.12 10.28
C THR A 82 -9.50 -8.83 8.79
N LEU A 83 -9.66 -7.57 8.39
CA LEU A 83 -9.62 -7.16 6.98
C LEU A 83 -8.27 -7.49 6.34
N LYS A 84 -7.15 -7.19 7.03
CA LYS A 84 -5.82 -7.54 6.54
C LYS A 84 -5.67 -9.05 6.34
N GLN A 85 -6.14 -9.83 7.30
CA GLN A 85 -6.09 -11.28 7.19
C GLN A 85 -6.97 -11.81 6.05
N GLN A 86 -8.14 -11.23 5.83
CA GLN A 86 -9.01 -11.56 4.70
C GLN A 86 -8.30 -11.26 3.37
N VAL A 87 -7.70 -10.07 3.22
CA VAL A 87 -6.97 -9.71 1.99
C VAL A 87 -5.75 -10.60 1.77
N PHE A 88 -5.10 -11.06 2.84
CA PHE A 88 -4.03 -12.03 2.73
C PHE A 88 -4.53 -13.38 2.19
N GLN A 89 -5.67 -13.85 2.67
CA GLN A 89 -6.26 -15.12 2.20
C GLN A 89 -6.77 -15.02 0.76
N ASP A 90 -7.41 -13.92 0.40
CA ASP A 90 -8.07 -13.75 -0.90
C ASP A 90 -7.08 -13.38 -2.02
N TYR A 91 -6.06 -12.57 -1.70
CA TYR A 91 -5.14 -11.99 -2.70
C TYR A 91 -3.65 -12.28 -2.46
N GLY A 92 -3.29 -12.88 -1.32
CA GLY A 92 -1.89 -13.23 -1.01
C GLY A 92 -1.05 -12.08 -0.46
N PHE A 93 -1.62 -10.89 -0.24
CA PHE A 93 -0.89 -9.77 0.35
C PHE A 93 -0.77 -9.95 1.86
N HIS A 94 0.43 -10.22 2.38
CA HIS A 94 0.65 -10.45 3.81
C HIS A 94 0.25 -9.25 4.69
N PRO A 95 -0.32 -9.41 5.90
CA PRO A 95 -0.75 -8.28 6.74
C PRO A 95 0.33 -7.21 7.01
N LEU A 96 1.61 -7.62 7.09
CA LEU A 96 2.74 -6.71 7.29
C LEU A 96 2.99 -5.77 6.11
N VAL A 97 2.68 -6.18 4.88
CA VAL A 97 2.86 -5.32 3.69
C VAL A 97 1.68 -4.38 3.47
N GLN A 98 0.57 -4.57 4.18
CA GLN A 98 -0.66 -3.83 3.96
C GLN A 98 -0.73 -2.53 4.78
N ARG A 99 -0.80 -1.38 4.10
CA ARG A 99 -1.09 -0.07 4.70
C ARG A 99 -2.46 0.42 4.25
N TRP A 100 -3.41 0.39 5.17
CA TRP A 100 -4.80 0.79 4.92
C TRP A 100 -5.02 2.26 5.21
N ILE A 101 -5.65 2.96 4.28
CA ILE A 101 -6.11 4.34 4.42
C ILE A 101 -7.61 4.39 4.16
N ILE A 102 -8.37 4.81 5.16
CA ILE A 102 -9.83 4.93 5.09
C ILE A 102 -10.23 6.27 5.70
N GLY A 103 -11.05 7.04 5.02
CA GLY A 103 -11.47 8.37 5.52
C GLY A 103 -10.27 9.29 5.80
N GLN A 104 -9.24 9.24 4.94
CA GLN A 104 -7.99 10.01 5.07
C GLN A 104 -7.14 9.66 6.30
N CYS A 105 -7.43 8.56 6.99
CA CYS A 105 -6.70 8.14 8.17
C CYS A 105 -5.91 6.86 7.90
N LEU A 106 -4.66 6.80 8.38
CA LEU A 106 -3.91 5.55 8.42
C LEU A 106 -4.52 4.64 9.50
N CYS A 107 -4.94 3.45 9.07
CA CYS A 107 -5.68 2.54 9.93
C CYS A 107 -4.78 1.78 10.91
N VAL A 108 -5.31 1.52 12.11
CA VAL A 108 -4.72 0.64 13.13
C VAL A 108 -5.58 -0.60 13.31
N ASP A 109 -4.95 -1.68 13.75
CA ASP A 109 -5.48 -3.05 13.67
C ASP A 109 -6.70 -3.30 14.57
N GLU A 110 -6.77 -2.61 15.71
CA GLU A 110 -7.80 -2.78 16.74
C GLU A 110 -9.13 -2.09 16.38
N ARG A 111 -9.09 -1.14 15.44
CA ARG A 111 -10.27 -0.36 15.05
C ARG A 111 -11.06 -1.06 13.96
N THR A 112 -12.35 -0.72 13.87
CA THR A 112 -13.26 -1.27 12.86
C THR A 112 -13.29 -0.40 11.60
N VAL A 113 -13.65 -1.00 10.46
CA VAL A 113 -13.84 -0.28 9.20
C VAL A 113 -14.91 0.82 9.30
N SER A 114 -15.97 0.60 10.09
CA SER A 114 -17.02 1.61 10.32
C SER A 114 -16.54 2.80 11.14
N SER A 115 -15.58 2.61 12.04
CA SER A 115 -14.97 3.71 12.80
C SER A 115 -14.20 4.68 11.90
N TYR A 116 -13.74 4.21 10.73
CA TYR A 116 -13.07 5.02 9.70
C TYR A 116 -14.01 5.53 8.61
N GLY A 117 -15.29 5.15 8.63
CA GLY A 117 -16.31 5.68 7.73
C GLY A 117 -16.87 4.73 6.69
N ILE A 118 -16.52 3.44 6.70
CA ILE A 118 -17.19 2.42 5.86
C ILE A 118 -18.53 2.05 6.50
N ARG A 119 -19.63 2.53 5.91
CA ARG A 119 -20.99 2.38 6.46
C ARG A 119 -21.98 1.82 5.44
N LYS A 120 -21.71 1.99 4.14
CA LYS A 120 -22.62 1.58 3.06
C LYS A 120 -21.85 1.16 1.81
N ASP A 121 -22.58 0.50 0.91
CA ASP A 121 -22.04 0.08 -0.38
C ASP A 121 -21.49 1.24 -1.19
N GLY A 122 -20.34 1.01 -1.82
CA GLY A 122 -19.64 2.00 -2.63
C GLY A 122 -18.75 2.94 -1.83
N ASP A 123 -18.76 2.88 -0.49
CA ASP A 123 -17.74 3.55 0.32
C ASP A 123 -16.34 3.06 -0.07
N THR A 124 -15.36 3.96 0.04
CA THR A 124 -14.03 3.76 -0.54
C THR A 124 -12.95 3.61 0.53
N ALA A 125 -11.98 2.77 0.23
CA ALA A 125 -10.74 2.60 0.98
C ALA A 125 -9.55 2.56 0.02
N PHE A 126 -8.35 2.78 0.56
CA PHE A 126 -7.11 2.63 -0.18
C PHE A 126 -6.20 1.66 0.56
N LEU A 127 -5.54 0.80 -0.19
CA LEU A 127 -4.54 -0.13 0.30
C LEU A 127 -3.23 0.18 -0.42
N TYR A 128 -2.24 0.66 0.32
CA TYR A 128 -0.88 0.80 -0.16
C TYR A 128 -0.07 -0.45 0.21
N LEU A 129 0.60 -1.04 -0.77
CA LEU A 129 1.42 -2.24 -0.60
C LEU A 129 2.89 -1.87 -0.48
N LEU A 130 3.49 -2.27 0.65
CA LEU A 130 4.93 -2.17 0.88
C LEU A 130 5.66 -3.35 0.23
N SER A 131 6.92 -3.15 -0.14
CA SER A 131 7.78 -4.27 -0.48
C SER A 131 8.05 -5.14 0.75
N ALA A 132 8.31 -6.44 0.54
CA ALA A 132 8.64 -7.36 1.63
C ALA A 132 9.82 -6.87 2.48
N LYS A 133 10.82 -6.23 1.83
CA LYS A 133 11.98 -5.64 2.52
C LYS A 133 11.57 -4.51 3.47
N MET A 134 10.69 -3.60 3.04
CA MET A 134 10.21 -2.48 3.87
C MET A 134 9.32 -2.94 5.02
N ALA A 135 8.61 -4.05 4.83
CA ALA A 135 7.75 -4.65 5.85
C ALA A 135 8.48 -5.65 6.76
N GLU A 136 9.80 -5.81 6.59
CA GLU A 136 10.63 -6.81 7.31
C GLU A 136 10.06 -8.23 7.21
N LEU A 137 9.40 -8.55 6.08
CA LEU A 137 8.78 -9.84 5.84
C LEU A 137 9.77 -10.81 5.22
N THR A 138 10.15 -11.84 5.99
CA THR A 138 10.95 -12.96 5.50
C THR A 138 10.07 -14.02 4.82
N GLU A 139 10.65 -14.79 3.90
CA GLU A 139 9.99 -15.93 3.24
C GLU A 139 9.48 -16.97 4.25
N GLN A 140 10.31 -17.37 5.21
CA GLN A 140 9.92 -18.31 6.27
C GLN A 140 8.65 -17.84 7.01
N ARG A 141 8.63 -16.58 7.44
CA ARG A 141 7.47 -16.01 8.14
C ARG A 141 6.20 -16.04 7.29
N TYR A 142 6.33 -15.74 6.00
CA TYR A 142 5.22 -15.79 5.07
C TYR A 142 4.65 -17.21 4.92
N GLU A 143 5.52 -18.21 4.80
CA GLU A 143 5.13 -19.62 4.70
C GLU A 143 4.44 -20.12 5.97
N GLU A 144 4.97 -19.76 7.15
CA GLU A 144 4.38 -20.09 8.46
C GLU A 144 2.97 -19.51 8.60
N ASP A 145 2.80 -18.21 8.35
CA ASP A 145 1.51 -17.55 8.47
C ASP A 145 0.51 -18.02 7.39
N GLN A 146 1.00 -18.39 6.19
CA GLN A 146 0.18 -19.03 5.15
C GLN A 146 -0.28 -20.43 5.57
N ALA A 147 0.59 -21.22 6.18
CA ALA A 147 0.25 -22.57 6.67
C ALA A 147 -0.79 -22.50 7.80
N LEU A 148 -0.66 -21.56 8.72
CA LEU A 148 -1.65 -21.30 9.78
C LEU A 148 -3.02 -20.91 9.21
N GLY A 149 -3.05 -20.04 8.19
CA GLY A 149 -4.29 -19.64 7.51
C GLY A 149 -5.00 -20.80 6.80
N ARG A 150 -4.23 -21.73 6.20
CA ARG A 150 -4.78 -22.95 5.57
C ARG A 150 -5.29 -23.96 6.59
N ALA A 151 -4.64 -24.09 7.74
CA ALA A 151 -5.08 -25.00 8.80
C ALA A 151 -6.36 -24.52 9.49
N ALA A 152 -6.56 -23.20 9.62
CA ALA A 152 -7.77 -22.62 10.19
C ALA A 152 -9.01 -22.72 9.27
N SER A 153 -8.79 -22.94 7.96
CA SER A 153 -9.85 -23.13 6.96
C SER A 153 -10.14 -24.63 6.75
N SER A 154 -10.73 -25.28 7.76
CA SER A 154 -11.24 -26.66 7.63
C SER A 154 -12.35 -26.76 6.56
N PRO A 155 -12.46 -27.84 5.76
CA PRO A 155 -13.26 -27.88 4.56
C PRO A 155 -14.73 -28.25 4.85
N GLU A 156 -15.48 -27.38 5.51
CA GLU A 156 -16.94 -27.50 5.59
C GLU A 156 -17.62 -26.30 4.92
N ARG A 157 -17.54 -26.28 3.58
CA ARG A 157 -18.56 -25.70 2.66
C ARG A 157 -18.07 -25.80 1.21
N ARG A 158 -18.09 -27.01 0.65
CA ARG A 158 -18.28 -27.21 -0.78
C ARG A 158 -19.39 -28.23 -0.96
N GLY A 159 -20.62 -27.73 -1.07
CA GLY A 159 -21.72 -28.54 -1.58
C GLY A 159 -21.44 -28.92 -3.04
N PRO A 160 -21.83 -30.12 -3.50
CA PRO A 160 -21.59 -30.56 -4.86
C PRO A 160 -22.47 -29.75 -5.82
N LEU A 161 -21.84 -28.91 -6.64
CA LEU A 161 -22.49 -28.35 -7.81
C LEU A 161 -22.67 -29.47 -8.83
N ARG A 162 -23.94 -29.76 -9.13
CA ARG A 162 -24.38 -30.73 -10.12
C ARG A 162 -23.97 -30.28 -11.54
N PRO A 163 -23.63 -31.22 -12.44
CA PRO A 163 -23.37 -30.90 -13.84
C PRO A 163 -24.69 -30.53 -14.54
N GLY A 164 -24.84 -29.24 -14.83
CA GLY A 164 -25.92 -28.68 -15.62
C GLY A 164 -25.59 -28.73 -17.11
N THR A 165 -26.33 -29.57 -17.82
CA THR A 165 -26.43 -29.71 -19.27
C THR A 165 -26.64 -28.36 -19.96
N ILE A 166 -25.71 -27.93 -20.82
CA ILE A 166 -25.99 -26.93 -21.85
C ILE A 166 -26.16 -27.70 -23.17
N GLN A 167 -27.39 -27.64 -23.67
CA GLN A 167 -27.81 -28.17 -24.96
C GLN A 167 -26.96 -27.59 -26.09
N HIS A 168 -26.19 -28.45 -26.76
CA HIS A 168 -25.76 -28.21 -28.13
C HIS A 168 -26.99 -28.32 -29.04
N ALA A 169 -27.48 -27.18 -29.49
CA ALA A 169 -28.34 -27.08 -30.67
C ALA A 169 -27.63 -26.22 -31.72
N LEU A 170 -26.74 -26.85 -32.49
CA LEU A 170 -26.29 -26.36 -33.80
C LEU A 170 -26.22 -27.54 -34.77
N GLY A 171 -27.39 -27.99 -35.23
CA GLY A 171 -27.56 -28.39 -36.62
C GLY A 171 -28.17 -27.18 -37.35
N GLN A 172 -27.94 -26.87 -38.62
CA GLN A 172 -27.37 -27.63 -39.74
C GLN A 172 -26.92 -26.63 -40.82
N ALA A 173 -26.25 -27.18 -41.85
CA ALA A 173 -25.92 -26.62 -43.16
C ALA A 173 -24.72 -25.64 -43.12
N TRP A 174 -23.68 -25.80 -43.96
CA TRP A 174 -23.73 -26.10 -45.38
C TRP A 174 -22.60 -27.04 -45.82
N LEU A 175 -22.96 -28.09 -46.57
CA LEU A 175 -22.08 -28.82 -47.49
C LEU A 175 -22.06 -28.08 -48.82
N LEU A 176 -20.96 -27.43 -49.19
CA LEU A 176 -20.65 -27.08 -50.60
C LEU A 176 -19.13 -27.02 -50.83
N GLY A 177 -18.60 -28.05 -51.51
CA GLY A 177 -17.56 -28.01 -52.55
C GLY A 177 -16.12 -27.53 -52.23
N PRO A 178 -15.09 -28.10 -52.89
CA PRO A 178 -13.74 -27.54 -52.88
C PRO A 178 -13.64 -26.42 -53.93
N VAL A 179 -13.32 -25.20 -53.50
CA VAL A 179 -12.94 -24.08 -54.39
C VAL A 179 -11.90 -23.20 -53.69
N PRO A 180 -11.12 -22.39 -54.43
CA PRO A 180 -9.71 -22.59 -54.74
C PRO A 180 -8.75 -21.85 -53.78
N VAL A 181 -7.48 -22.26 -53.80
CA VAL A 181 -6.34 -21.55 -53.21
C VAL A 181 -6.29 -20.10 -53.72
N SER A 182 -6.50 -19.11 -52.85
CA SER A 182 -5.94 -17.76 -52.97
C SER A 182 -6.13 -16.97 -51.67
N GLY A 183 -5.01 -16.68 -51.00
CA GLY A 183 -4.94 -15.76 -49.86
C GLY A 183 -4.30 -16.37 -48.62
N LEU A 184 -2.95 -16.38 -48.57
CA LEU A 184 -2.15 -16.72 -47.38
C LEU A 184 -2.65 -15.91 -46.16
N VAL A 185 -3.18 -16.60 -45.15
CA VAL A 185 -3.43 -16.00 -43.83
C VAL A 185 -2.07 -15.87 -43.15
N ALA A 186 -1.39 -14.74 -43.39
CA ALA A 186 -0.17 -14.40 -42.68
C ALA A 186 -0.55 -14.04 -41.24
N GLY A 187 -0.26 -14.94 -40.31
CA GLY A 187 -0.34 -14.75 -38.87
C GLY A 187 0.68 -15.68 -38.21
N TRP A 188 0.97 -15.48 -36.92
CA TRP A 188 1.89 -16.37 -36.19
C TRP A 188 1.12 -17.27 -35.23
N SER A 189 1.41 -18.57 -35.25
CA SER A 189 0.80 -19.53 -34.34
C SER A 189 1.47 -19.46 -32.97
N CYS A 190 0.67 -19.35 -31.91
CA CYS A 190 1.16 -19.35 -30.55
C CYS A 190 1.77 -20.72 -30.20
N PRO A 191 3.03 -20.81 -29.74
CA PRO A 191 3.65 -22.08 -29.36
C PRO A 191 3.00 -22.72 -28.13
N LYS A 192 2.25 -21.95 -27.33
CA LYS A 192 1.58 -22.43 -26.10
C LYS A 192 0.15 -22.89 -26.33
N CYS A 193 -0.66 -22.10 -27.02
CA CYS A 193 -2.10 -22.36 -27.16
C CYS A 193 -2.58 -22.51 -28.61
N THR A 194 -1.65 -22.57 -29.56
CA THR A 194 -1.85 -22.76 -31.01
C THR A 194 -2.70 -21.71 -31.74
N PHE A 195 -3.26 -20.74 -31.02
CA PHE A 195 -4.01 -19.62 -31.59
C PHE A 195 -3.18 -18.84 -32.63
N ILE A 196 -3.80 -18.51 -33.77
CA ILE A 196 -3.17 -17.76 -34.85
C ILE A 196 -3.38 -16.26 -34.61
N ASN A 197 -2.31 -15.57 -34.22
CA ASN A 197 -2.32 -14.14 -33.96
C ASN A 197 -2.04 -13.33 -35.23
N LYS A 198 -2.47 -12.07 -35.23
CA LYS A 198 -2.11 -11.14 -36.31
C LYS A 198 -0.60 -10.89 -36.36
N PRO A 199 0.00 -10.69 -37.55
CA PRO A 199 1.44 -10.55 -37.74
C PRO A 199 2.11 -9.52 -36.84
N THR A 200 1.45 -8.36 -36.64
CA THR A 200 2.03 -7.22 -35.90
C THR A 200 1.91 -7.34 -34.39
N ARG A 201 1.23 -8.37 -33.87
CA ARG A 201 0.95 -8.48 -32.43
C ARG A 201 2.20 -9.03 -31.69
N PRO A 202 2.73 -8.33 -30.67
CA PRO A 202 3.95 -8.76 -29.98
C PRO A 202 3.73 -9.95 -29.04
N GLY A 203 2.49 -10.22 -28.61
CA GLY A 203 2.14 -11.36 -27.75
C GLY A 203 0.76 -11.93 -28.08
N CYS A 204 0.52 -13.17 -27.65
CA CYS A 204 -0.66 -13.93 -28.03
C CYS A 204 -1.92 -13.34 -27.40
N GLU A 205 -2.99 -13.22 -28.19
CA GLU A 205 -4.26 -12.67 -27.72
C GLU A 205 -4.95 -13.55 -26.67
N MET A 206 -4.80 -14.87 -26.78
CA MET A 206 -5.51 -15.82 -25.90
C MET A 206 -4.76 -16.10 -24.59
N CYS A 207 -3.43 -16.04 -24.58
CA CYS A 207 -2.64 -16.50 -23.45
C CYS A 207 -1.39 -15.66 -23.15
N SER A 208 -1.24 -14.53 -23.85
CA SER A 208 -0.15 -13.56 -23.67
C SER A 208 1.26 -14.11 -23.85
N THR A 209 1.42 -15.31 -24.42
CA THR A 209 2.74 -15.85 -24.79
C THR A 209 3.37 -14.97 -25.84
N ASP A 210 4.64 -14.62 -25.68
CA ASP A 210 5.35 -13.75 -26.61
C ASP A 210 5.38 -14.33 -28.03
N ARG A 211 5.39 -13.44 -29.02
CA ARG A 211 5.59 -13.81 -30.41
C ARG A 211 6.97 -14.49 -30.55
N PRO A 212 7.08 -15.60 -31.29
CA PRO A 212 8.36 -16.22 -31.57
C PRO A 212 9.38 -15.21 -32.11
N GLU A 213 10.59 -15.26 -31.58
CA GLU A 213 11.65 -14.28 -31.86
C GLU A 213 12.17 -14.37 -33.30
N ASP A 214 12.01 -15.53 -33.93
CA ASP A 214 12.32 -15.82 -35.33
C ASP A 214 11.21 -15.43 -36.33
N TYR A 215 10.02 -15.05 -35.85
CA TYR A 215 8.93 -14.63 -36.72
C TYR A 215 9.13 -13.20 -37.22
N VAL A 216 9.15 -13.04 -38.54
CA VAL A 216 9.21 -11.74 -39.21
C VAL A 216 7.87 -11.40 -39.83
N VAL A 217 7.38 -10.18 -39.58
CA VAL A 217 6.16 -9.66 -40.22
C VAL A 217 6.39 -9.59 -41.73
N PRO A 218 5.55 -10.23 -42.57
CA PRO A 218 5.73 -10.18 -44.02
C PRO A 218 5.63 -8.75 -44.55
N GLY A 219 6.57 -8.33 -45.41
CA GLY A 219 6.62 -6.95 -45.94
C GLY A 219 5.42 -6.55 -46.81
N SER A 220 4.66 -7.52 -47.32
CA SER A 220 3.41 -7.30 -48.07
C SER A 220 2.17 -7.16 -47.17
N TYR A 221 2.31 -7.38 -45.86
CA TYR A 221 1.20 -7.30 -44.91
C TYR A 221 0.81 -5.83 -44.67
N LYS A 222 -0.49 -5.55 -44.77
CA LYS A 222 -1.07 -4.25 -44.42
C LYS A 222 -1.94 -4.44 -43.17
N PRO A 223 -1.56 -3.83 -42.03
CA PRO A 223 -2.39 -3.87 -40.83
C PRO A 223 -3.76 -3.24 -41.10
N ASP A 224 -4.81 -3.81 -40.52
CA ASP A 224 -6.15 -3.23 -40.60
C ASP A 224 -6.31 -2.03 -39.65
N GLU A 225 -7.45 -1.32 -39.75
CA GLU A 225 -7.74 -0.13 -38.95
C GLU A 225 -7.65 -0.39 -37.44
N THR A 226 -8.05 -1.59 -37.00
CA THR A 226 -8.01 -1.97 -35.59
C THR A 226 -6.57 -2.20 -35.12
N GLU A 227 -5.73 -2.84 -35.93
CA GLU A 227 -4.29 -2.98 -35.65
C GLU A 227 -3.57 -1.64 -35.63
N LEU A 228 -3.86 -0.76 -36.58
CA LEU A 228 -3.27 0.58 -36.65
C LEU A 228 -3.61 1.40 -35.41
N TRP A 229 -4.87 1.38 -34.96
CA TRP A 229 -5.28 2.08 -33.75
C TRP A 229 -4.56 1.53 -32.50
N ARG A 230 -4.45 0.20 -32.37
CA ARG A 230 -3.68 -0.43 -31.28
C ARG A 230 -2.22 0.01 -31.29
N MET A 231 -1.56 -0.03 -32.44
CA MET A 231 -0.16 0.39 -32.57
C MET A 231 0.04 1.86 -32.23
N GLN A 232 -0.88 2.73 -32.64
CA GLN A 232 -0.85 4.15 -32.29
C GLN A 232 -1.00 4.37 -30.78
N GLN A 233 -1.96 3.69 -30.14
CA GLN A 233 -2.15 3.76 -28.68
C GLN A 233 -0.94 3.26 -27.90
N GLU A 234 -0.31 2.16 -28.35
CA GLU A 234 0.94 1.65 -27.76
C GLU A 234 2.08 2.68 -27.88
N GLN A 235 2.22 3.34 -29.05
CA GLN A 235 3.23 4.37 -29.26
C GLN A 235 2.98 5.62 -28.40
N GLU A 236 1.73 6.08 -28.31
CA GLU A 236 1.32 7.17 -27.42
C GLU A 236 1.61 6.82 -25.95
N GLY A 237 1.30 5.59 -25.54
CA GLY A 237 1.60 5.08 -24.21
C GLY A 237 3.10 5.07 -23.89
N ILE A 238 3.95 4.65 -24.84
CA ILE A 238 5.41 4.68 -24.70
C ILE A 238 5.91 6.13 -24.55
N LEU A 239 5.42 7.06 -25.39
CA LEU A 239 5.80 8.48 -25.30
C LEU A 239 5.37 9.07 -23.95
N GLN A 240 4.17 8.76 -23.48
CA GLN A 240 3.67 9.21 -22.19
C GLN A 240 4.50 8.64 -21.04
N TYR A 241 4.90 7.37 -21.10
CA TYR A 241 5.79 6.75 -20.14
C TYR A 241 7.16 7.43 -20.09
N GLN A 242 7.77 7.71 -21.26
CA GLN A 242 9.03 8.45 -21.34
C GLN A 242 8.91 9.86 -20.76
N GLN A 243 7.78 10.55 -20.99
CA GLN A 243 7.54 11.87 -20.38
C GLN A 243 7.40 11.77 -18.86
N ARG A 244 6.71 10.75 -18.34
CA ARG A 244 6.60 10.50 -16.89
C ARG A 244 7.98 10.27 -16.25
N LEU A 245 8.86 9.52 -16.91
CA LEU A 245 10.25 9.32 -16.48
C LEU A 245 11.02 10.64 -16.39
N LYS A 246 10.90 11.52 -17.39
CA LYS A 246 11.53 12.85 -17.36
C LYS A 246 10.98 13.72 -16.23
N ASN A 247 9.67 13.75 -16.06
CA ASN A 247 9.03 14.49 -14.96
C ASN A 247 9.50 13.96 -13.60
N PHE A 248 9.58 12.65 -13.43
CA PHE A 248 10.08 12.01 -12.21
C PHE A 248 11.54 12.39 -11.94
N GLN A 249 12.40 12.35 -12.95
CA GLN A 249 13.79 12.78 -12.83
C GLN A 249 13.90 14.26 -12.43
N GLN A 250 13.04 15.12 -12.97
CA GLN A 250 12.97 16.53 -12.59
C GLN A 250 12.53 16.70 -11.12
N LEU A 251 11.57 15.91 -10.63
CA LEU A 251 11.16 15.95 -9.23
C LEU A 251 12.29 15.55 -8.29
N LEU A 252 13.05 14.50 -8.63
CA LEU A 252 14.24 14.10 -7.85
C LEU A 252 15.29 15.22 -7.80
N GLN A 253 15.51 15.92 -8.92
CA GLN A 253 16.42 17.07 -8.96
C GLN A 253 15.93 18.21 -8.08
N LEU A 254 14.63 18.54 -8.12
CA LEU A 254 14.04 19.59 -7.28
C LEU A 254 14.08 19.23 -5.77
N GLU A 255 14.02 17.95 -5.42
CA GLU A 255 14.18 17.49 -4.03
C GLU A 255 15.62 17.69 -3.51
N GLU A 256 16.61 17.72 -4.41
CA GLU A 256 18.00 18.03 -4.11
C GLU A 256 18.30 19.53 -4.10
N GLU A 257 17.42 20.36 -4.67
CA GLU A 257 17.58 21.81 -4.70
C GLU A 257 17.08 22.50 -3.42
N VAL A 258 17.94 23.34 -2.83
CA VAL A 258 17.59 24.21 -1.71
C VAL A 258 16.78 25.41 -2.24
N LEU A 259 15.45 25.28 -2.25
CA LEU A 259 14.55 26.29 -2.83
C LEU A 259 14.54 27.64 -2.09
N VAL A 260 14.99 27.68 -0.82
CA VAL A 260 15.13 28.93 -0.05
C VAL A 260 16.47 28.94 0.72
N PRO A 261 17.51 29.63 0.22
CA PRO A 261 18.75 29.79 0.94
C PRO A 261 18.54 30.69 2.17
N ASN A 262 19.09 30.28 3.31
CA ASN A 262 19.07 31.11 4.51
C ASN A 262 20.03 32.32 4.34
N ARG A 263 19.63 33.51 4.77
CA ARG A 263 20.42 34.75 4.61
C ARG A 263 21.41 34.98 5.76
N GLU A 264 21.13 34.42 6.93
CA GLU A 264 21.93 34.56 8.13
C GLU A 264 22.35 33.17 8.63
N VAL A 265 23.07 33.06 9.75
CA VAL A 265 23.29 31.75 10.39
C VAL A 265 22.02 31.39 11.16
N LEU A 266 21.46 30.19 10.96
CA LEU A 266 20.36 29.70 11.80
C LEU A 266 20.75 28.41 12.53
N GLU A 267 20.10 28.17 13.67
CA GLU A 267 20.17 26.90 14.39
C GLU A 267 18.87 26.13 14.12
N CYS A 268 18.99 24.95 13.51
CA CYS A 268 17.83 24.12 13.21
C CYS A 268 17.12 23.72 14.51
N ARG A 269 15.83 24.04 14.66
CA ARG A 269 15.08 23.74 15.90
C ARG A 269 14.76 22.26 16.09
N ILE A 270 15.03 21.42 15.08
CA ILE A 270 14.78 19.98 15.10
C ILE A 270 16.05 19.23 15.51
N CYS A 271 17.20 19.53 14.89
CA CYS A 271 18.47 18.83 15.16
C CYS A 271 19.53 19.68 15.88
N TYR A 272 19.25 20.94 16.19
CA TYR A 272 20.15 21.88 16.87
C TYR A 272 21.49 22.12 16.14
N GLN A 273 21.58 21.78 14.86
CA GLN A 273 22.76 22.02 14.04
C GLN A 273 22.75 23.45 13.49
N ARG A 274 23.93 24.08 13.42
CA ARG A 274 24.11 25.40 12.80
C ARG A 274 24.15 25.24 11.27
N VAL A 275 23.33 26.03 10.60
CA VAL A 275 23.21 26.10 9.13
C VAL A 275 23.79 27.43 8.68
N ALA A 276 24.76 27.39 7.76
CA ALA A 276 25.42 28.60 7.26
C ALA A 276 24.52 29.39 6.29
N PRO A 277 24.80 30.68 6.06
CA PRO A 277 24.13 31.44 5.01
C PRO A 277 24.32 30.75 3.65
N GLY A 278 23.24 30.58 2.89
CA GLY A 278 23.22 29.92 1.58
C GLY A 278 22.89 28.43 1.59
N GLU A 279 23.02 27.73 2.73
CA GLU A 279 22.80 26.27 2.78
C GLU A 279 21.32 25.88 2.92
N GLY A 280 20.49 26.75 3.52
CA GLY A 280 19.06 26.49 3.73
C GLY A 280 18.77 25.19 4.51
N VAL A 281 17.50 24.81 4.64
CA VAL A 281 17.10 23.54 5.26
C VAL A 281 16.25 22.79 4.25
N LEU A 282 16.68 21.60 3.84
CA LEU A 282 15.86 20.70 3.03
C LEU A 282 14.79 20.09 3.95
N LEU A 283 13.52 20.22 3.59
CA LEU A 283 12.40 19.54 4.27
C LEU A 283 12.46 18.04 3.93
N ARG A 284 13.42 17.34 4.52
CA ARG A 284 13.46 15.88 4.53
C ARG A 284 13.06 15.41 5.92
N GLU A 285 12.46 14.23 6.00
CA GLU A 285 12.16 13.48 7.22
C GLU A 285 13.24 13.64 8.31
N PRO A 286 12.91 13.55 9.62
CA PRO A 286 13.67 14.16 10.71
C PRO A 286 15.19 13.97 10.60
N CYS A 287 15.86 15.04 10.19
CA CYS A 287 17.30 15.29 10.17
C CYS A 287 18.21 14.05 10.26
N THR A 288 18.40 13.33 9.14
CA THR A 288 19.63 12.55 8.93
C THR A 288 20.63 13.43 8.20
N ALA A 289 21.64 13.92 8.93
CA ALA A 289 22.73 14.68 8.33
C ALA A 289 23.51 13.80 7.34
N PRO A 290 23.95 14.32 6.19
CA PRO A 290 24.86 13.59 5.31
C PRO A 290 26.22 13.41 6.02
N PRO A 291 26.94 12.29 5.80
CA PRO A 291 28.26 12.09 6.38
C PRO A 291 29.21 13.15 5.84
N ALA A 292 29.92 13.83 6.76
CA ALA A 292 30.92 14.83 6.44
C ALA A 292 31.94 14.26 5.45
N SER A 293 32.00 14.83 4.24
CA SER A 293 33.04 14.52 3.28
C SER A 293 34.39 14.97 3.86
N SER A 294 35.27 13.99 4.04
CA SER A 294 36.64 14.18 4.49
C SER A 294 37.38 15.15 3.59
N SER A 295 37.65 16.35 4.08
CA SER A 295 38.66 17.25 3.48
C SER A 295 39.69 17.60 4.54
N SER A 296 40.88 17.02 4.36
CA SER A 296 42.10 17.25 5.12
C SER A 296 42.36 18.73 5.38
N ARG A 297 42.45 19.13 6.65
CA ARG A 297 43.29 20.26 7.06
C ARG A 297 44.45 19.74 7.90
N ARG A 298 45.60 19.63 7.24
CA ARG A 298 46.93 19.51 7.87
C ARG A 298 47.07 20.61 8.93
N ARG A 299 47.27 20.24 10.20
CA ARG A 299 47.92 21.10 11.18
C ARG A 299 49.42 20.88 11.05
N THR A 300 50.14 21.84 10.52
CA THR A 300 51.58 21.92 10.69
C THR A 300 51.87 22.36 12.12
N ALA A 301 52.51 21.47 12.87
CA ALA A 301 53.07 21.74 14.17
C ALA A 301 54.37 22.55 14.02
N ALA A 302 54.52 23.60 14.82
CA ALA A 302 55.80 24.22 15.11
C ALA A 302 56.08 24.04 16.61
N THR A 303 56.90 23.04 16.93
CA THR A 303 57.75 22.95 18.13
C THR A 303 58.75 24.11 18.10
N GLY A 304 59.15 24.84 19.14
CA GLY A 304 59.22 24.60 20.58
C GLY A 304 60.64 24.97 21.03
N SER A 305 60.82 25.83 22.05
CA SER A 305 61.86 25.74 23.10
C SER A 305 62.10 27.05 23.87
N ALA A 306 62.05 26.91 25.22
CA ALA A 306 62.84 27.53 26.31
C ALA A 306 63.01 29.08 26.34
N ALA A 307 62.94 29.79 27.47
CA ALA A 307 63.37 29.49 28.85
C ALA A 307 62.70 30.49 29.85
N PRO A 308 62.91 30.34 31.19
CA PRO A 308 62.11 31.00 32.24
C PRO A 308 62.81 32.20 32.91
N SER A 309 62.06 33.03 33.64
CA SER A 309 62.38 33.54 35.00
C SER A 309 61.73 34.91 35.31
N ALA A 310 61.40 35.07 36.60
CA ALA A 310 61.27 36.31 37.38
C ALA A 310 59.97 37.15 37.32
N ARG A 311 59.14 36.96 38.37
CA ARG A 311 58.49 38.07 39.14
C ARG A 311 59.57 38.99 39.76
N PRO A 312 59.30 40.20 40.33
CA PRO A 312 58.03 40.71 40.90
C PRO A 312 57.77 42.23 40.67
N ARG A 313 56.78 42.77 41.42
CA ARG A 313 56.49 44.19 41.78
C ARG A 313 55.54 44.94 40.84
N SER A 314 54.28 45.22 41.22
CA SER A 314 53.71 46.12 42.26
C SER A 314 53.51 47.56 41.79
N ALA A 315 52.31 48.06 42.11
CA ALA A 315 51.86 49.47 42.19
C ALA A 315 51.41 50.15 40.89
N GLY A 316 50.22 50.74 40.98
CA GLY A 316 49.53 51.53 39.95
C GLY A 316 48.03 51.31 40.06
#